data_AF-A0A7R8ZXI7-F1
#
_entry.id   AF-A0A7R8ZXI7-F1
#
_cell.length_a   1.000
_cell.length_b   1.000
_cell.length_c   1.000
_cell.angle_alpha   90.00
_cell.angle_beta   90.00
_cell.angle_gamma   90.00
#
_symmetry.space_group_name_H-M   'P 1'
#
loop_
_entity.id
_entity.type
_entity.pdbx_description
1 polymer ?
#
loop_
_entity_poly.entity_id
_entity_poly.type
_entity_poly.pdbx_seq_one_letter_code
_entity_poly.pdbx_strand_id
1 'polypeptide(L)'
;MGIYVFSMELLSEYLPEDHADVSSGHDFGHDVIPALLERAKVYGYGFGGQSGRVSQDRYWRDVGTLDGYYEANMELLDPMPSLDLYQPEWPIRTYQSQRPPSRTVPGAHGTEGIFINSIAAGGVVISGAGVQHSIIFPNVRVRENSMVHDSILFDGVVVGKGTQLNRCVVDKGVQIPPGEQIGMDAAADAKRFTVTPKGVVIVPKGYVFL
;
A
#
# COMPACT_ATOMS: atom_id res chain seq x y z
N MET A 1 -5.01 -9.25 15.15
CA MET A 1 -5.50 -10.12 14.06
C MET A 1 -7.00 -10.01 13.86
N GLY A 2 -7.82 -9.98 14.93
CA GLY A 2 -9.27 -9.76 14.79
C GLY A 2 -10.01 -10.88 14.03
N ILE A 3 -9.45 -12.10 14.04
CA ILE A 3 -10.05 -13.28 13.44
C ILE A 3 -10.59 -14.14 14.57
N TYR A 4 -11.89 -14.37 14.54
CA TYR A 4 -12.59 -15.16 15.53
C TYR A 4 -13.34 -16.30 14.83
N VAL A 5 -13.33 -17.50 15.42
CA VAL A 5 -14.06 -18.66 14.91
C VAL A 5 -14.99 -19.12 16.01
N PHE A 6 -16.29 -19.14 15.70
CA PHE A 6 -17.35 -19.53 16.64
C PHE A 6 -18.15 -20.69 16.05
N SER A 7 -18.76 -21.50 16.92
CA SER A 7 -19.92 -22.28 16.48
C SER A 7 -21.08 -21.34 16.21
N MET A 8 -21.90 -21.67 15.21
CA MET A 8 -23.02 -20.81 14.83
C MET A 8 -24.05 -20.72 15.96
N GLU A 9 -24.23 -21.81 16.71
CA GLU A 9 -25.17 -21.86 17.83
C GLU A 9 -24.78 -20.87 18.94
N LEU A 10 -23.50 -20.88 19.37
CA LEU A 10 -23.01 -19.98 20.42
C LEU A 10 -23.16 -18.52 20.01
N LEU A 11 -22.79 -18.19 18.77
CA LEU A 11 -22.84 -16.83 18.27
C LEU A 11 -24.29 -16.32 18.16
N SER A 12 -25.21 -17.18 17.72
CA SER A 12 -26.63 -16.84 17.56
C SER A 12 -27.35 -16.65 18.90
N GLU A 13 -26.90 -17.34 19.95
CA GLU A 13 -27.42 -17.16 21.31
C GLU A 13 -26.90 -15.85 21.93
N TYR A 14 -25.61 -15.56 21.77
CA TYR A 14 -24.97 -14.48 22.50
C TYR A 14 -25.19 -13.08 21.88
N LEU A 15 -25.20 -12.95 20.55
CA LEU A 15 -25.34 -11.63 19.91
C LEU A 15 -26.66 -10.90 20.24
N PRO A 16 -27.82 -11.56 20.35
CA PRO A 16 -29.05 -10.91 20.82
C PRO A 16 -28.98 -10.42 22.27
N GLU A 17 -28.26 -11.14 23.15
CA GLU A 17 -28.05 -10.72 24.54
C GLU A 17 -27.19 -9.45 24.60
N ASP A 18 -26.04 -9.45 23.89
CA ASP A 18 -25.17 -8.27 23.78
C ASP A 18 -25.93 -7.07 23.20
N HIS A 19 -26.75 -7.30 22.18
CA HIS A 19 -27.58 -6.24 21.60
C HIS A 19 -28.59 -5.64 22.58
N ALA A 20 -29.12 -6.45 23.50
CA ALA A 20 -30.07 -5.99 24.52
C ALA A 20 -29.38 -5.30 25.71
N ASP A 21 -28.07 -5.48 25.87
CA ASP A 21 -27.29 -4.84 26.92
C ASP A 21 -26.92 -3.40 26.56
N VAL A 22 -27.60 -2.46 27.21
CA VAL A 22 -27.39 -1.00 27.02
C VAL A 22 -26.01 -0.50 27.51
N SER A 23 -25.27 -1.34 28.24
CA SER A 23 -23.92 -1.00 28.71
C SER A 23 -22.80 -1.50 27.79
N SER A 24 -23.12 -2.33 26.80
CA SER A 24 -22.17 -2.86 25.83
C SER A 24 -21.76 -1.80 24.79
N GLY A 25 -20.49 -1.84 24.40
CA GLY A 25 -19.97 -1.10 23.24
C GLY A 25 -20.27 -1.78 21.89
N HIS A 26 -20.86 -2.99 21.92
CA HIS A 26 -21.13 -3.86 20.77
C HIS A 26 -19.89 -4.17 19.93
N ASP A 27 -18.72 -4.30 20.57
CA ASP A 27 -17.46 -4.69 19.94
C ASP A 27 -17.05 -6.12 20.31
N PHE A 28 -16.53 -6.86 19.33
CA PHE A 28 -16.10 -8.23 19.58
C PHE A 28 -14.93 -8.31 20.57
N GLY A 29 -13.97 -7.39 20.47
CA GLY A 29 -12.76 -7.42 21.30
C GLY A 29 -12.99 -6.92 22.72
N HIS A 30 -13.81 -5.89 22.88
CA HIS A 30 -14.06 -5.24 24.17
C HIS A 30 -15.22 -5.85 24.96
N ASP A 31 -16.28 -6.33 24.29
CA ASP A 31 -17.50 -6.75 24.97
C ASP A 31 -17.71 -8.26 24.83
N VAL A 32 -17.84 -8.75 23.58
CA VAL A 32 -18.26 -10.14 23.31
C VAL A 32 -17.24 -11.16 23.81
N ILE A 33 -15.96 -11.03 23.43
CA ILE A 33 -14.93 -12.01 23.81
C ILE A 33 -14.70 -12.01 25.33
N PRO A 34 -14.53 -10.86 26.02
CA PRO A 34 -14.38 -10.84 27.47
C PRO A 34 -15.54 -11.51 28.22
N ALA A 35 -16.78 -11.27 27.80
CA ALA A 35 -17.93 -11.90 28.44
C ALA A 35 -18.04 -13.41 28.14
N LEU A 36 -17.61 -13.86 26.97
CA LEU A 36 -17.57 -15.29 26.62
C LEU A 36 -16.48 -16.07 27.39
N LEU A 37 -15.43 -15.42 27.91
CA LEU A 37 -14.39 -16.10 28.71
C LEU A 37 -14.95 -16.78 29.96
N GLU A 38 -16.03 -16.24 30.54
CA GLU A 38 -16.67 -16.79 31.74
C GLU A 38 -17.73 -17.85 31.41
N ARG A 39 -18.24 -17.87 30.18
CA ARG A 39 -19.43 -18.65 29.79
C ARG A 39 -19.14 -19.79 28.84
N ALA A 40 -18.05 -19.71 28.07
CA ALA A 40 -17.71 -20.65 27.02
C ALA A 40 -16.24 -21.06 27.06
N LYS A 41 -15.93 -22.12 26.31
CA LYS A 41 -14.53 -22.55 26.11
C LYS A 41 -13.89 -21.69 25.03
N VAL A 42 -13.03 -20.76 25.44
CA VAL A 42 -12.27 -19.89 24.55
C VAL A 42 -10.83 -20.39 24.46
N TYR A 43 -10.31 -20.50 23.24
CA TYR A 43 -8.95 -21.00 22.97
C TYR A 43 -8.17 -20.00 22.11
N GLY A 44 -6.88 -19.87 22.40
CA GLY A 44 -5.95 -19.13 21.53
C GLY A 44 -5.42 -20.02 20.41
N TYR A 45 -5.50 -19.55 19.17
CA TYR A 45 -4.83 -20.19 18.03
C TYR A 45 -3.57 -19.41 17.64
N GLY A 46 -2.42 -20.07 17.67
CA GLY A 46 -1.15 -19.46 17.30
C GLY A 46 -1.00 -19.32 15.79
N PHE A 47 -0.99 -18.08 15.29
CA PHE A 47 -0.54 -17.80 13.92
C PHE A 47 0.96 -18.09 13.80
N GLY A 48 1.38 -18.64 12.65
CA GLY A 48 2.79 -18.99 12.46
C GLY A 48 3.17 -20.45 12.74
N GLY A 49 2.20 -21.33 12.94
CA GLY A 49 2.41 -22.76 13.19
C GLY A 49 2.82 -23.57 11.95
N GLN A 50 3.06 -24.87 12.13
CA GLN A 50 3.43 -25.79 11.04
C GLN A 50 2.24 -26.21 10.16
N SER A 51 1.02 -26.03 10.67
CA SER A 51 -0.24 -26.36 10.01
C SER A 51 -0.91 -25.13 9.39
N GLY A 52 -1.47 -25.30 8.19
CA GLY A 52 -2.14 -24.23 7.43
C GLY A 52 -1.22 -23.58 6.41
N ARG A 53 -1.72 -23.35 5.18
CA ARG A 53 -0.91 -22.93 4.02
C ARG A 53 -0.15 -21.63 4.24
N VAL A 54 -0.81 -20.65 4.86
CA VAL A 54 -0.28 -19.28 5.08
C VAL A 54 0.48 -19.16 6.41
N SER A 55 0.32 -20.15 7.30
CA SER A 55 0.95 -20.13 8.62
C SER A 55 2.47 -20.18 8.54
N GLN A 56 3.04 -20.78 7.49
CA GLN A 56 4.49 -20.91 7.36
C GLN A 56 5.17 -19.59 6.97
N ASP A 57 4.47 -18.75 6.21
CA ASP A 57 5.02 -17.50 5.69
C ASP A 57 5.20 -16.46 6.80
N ARG A 58 4.39 -16.57 7.88
CA ARG A 58 4.40 -15.67 9.06
C ARG A 58 4.29 -14.18 8.71
N TYR A 59 3.88 -13.86 7.49
CA TYR A 59 3.72 -12.50 7.04
C TYR A 59 2.40 -11.95 7.55
N TRP A 60 2.49 -10.97 8.44
CA TRP A 60 1.37 -10.15 8.88
C TRP A 60 1.88 -8.73 9.10
N ARG A 61 1.20 -7.76 8.50
CA ARG A 61 1.50 -6.33 8.65
C ARG A 61 0.22 -5.62 9.06
N ASP A 62 0.33 -4.80 10.10
CA ASP A 62 -0.67 -3.80 10.44
C ASP A 62 -0.30 -2.49 9.74
N VAL A 63 -1.02 -2.16 8.68
CA VAL A 63 -0.82 -0.92 7.92
C VAL A 63 -1.64 0.24 8.51
N GLY A 64 -1.75 0.30 9.84
CA GLY A 64 -2.49 1.33 10.58
C GLY A 64 -1.82 2.73 10.59
N THR A 65 -0.60 2.87 10.08
CA THR A 65 0.10 4.16 9.95
C THR A 65 0.57 4.37 8.51
N LEU A 66 0.75 5.62 8.10
CA LEU A 66 1.27 5.96 6.77
C LEU A 66 2.69 5.40 6.54
N ASP A 67 3.54 5.42 7.57
CA ASP A 67 4.87 4.81 7.52
C ASP A 67 4.78 3.29 7.38
N GLY A 68 3.94 2.63 8.18
CA GLY A 68 3.73 1.18 8.08
C GLY A 68 3.15 0.75 6.73
N TYR A 69 2.24 1.55 6.16
CA TYR A 69 1.74 1.37 4.81
C TYR A 69 2.86 1.46 3.76
N TYR A 70 3.66 2.53 3.81
CA TYR A 70 4.76 2.74 2.88
C TYR A 70 5.78 1.61 2.97
N GLU A 71 6.24 1.28 4.18
CA GLU A 71 7.23 0.22 4.41
C GLU A 71 6.75 -1.14 3.91
N ALA A 72 5.51 -1.54 4.22
CA ALA A 72 4.96 -2.81 3.77
C ALA A 72 4.89 -2.93 2.23
N ASN A 73 4.70 -1.82 1.52
CA ASN A 73 4.76 -1.81 0.06
C ASN A 73 6.21 -1.86 -0.43
N MET A 74 7.11 -1.04 0.11
CA MET A 74 8.50 -0.98 -0.34
C MET A 74 9.28 -2.29 -0.08
N GLU A 75 8.93 -3.04 0.97
CA GLU A 75 9.44 -4.40 1.25
C GLU A 75 9.22 -5.38 0.08
N LEU A 76 8.26 -5.12 -0.82
CA LEU A 76 8.05 -5.93 -2.03
C LEU A 76 9.18 -5.81 -3.05
N LEU A 77 10.05 -4.80 -2.91
CA LEU A 77 11.21 -4.57 -3.77
C LEU A 77 12.49 -5.21 -3.21
N ASP A 78 12.42 -5.86 -2.04
CA ASP A 78 13.55 -6.62 -1.51
C ASP A 78 13.86 -7.81 -2.43
N PRO A 79 15.14 -8.23 -2.56
CA PRO A 79 15.52 -9.40 -3.36
C PRO A 79 14.80 -10.69 -2.92
N MET A 80 14.45 -10.78 -1.63
CA MET A 80 13.63 -11.83 -1.04
C MET A 80 12.57 -11.15 -0.18
N PRO A 81 11.41 -10.77 -0.75
CA PRO A 81 10.39 -10.06 0.00
C PRO A 81 9.75 -10.99 1.02
N SER A 82 9.33 -10.43 2.17
CA SER A 82 8.65 -11.20 3.22
C SER A 82 7.25 -11.66 2.78
N LEU A 83 6.66 -11.01 1.76
CA LEU A 83 5.44 -11.44 1.08
C LEU A 83 5.75 -11.74 -0.39
N ASP A 84 5.60 -13.00 -0.78
CA ASP A 84 5.74 -13.40 -2.17
C ASP A 84 4.42 -13.23 -2.94
N LEU A 85 4.37 -12.24 -3.85
CA LEU A 85 3.23 -12.02 -4.75
C LEU A 85 3.20 -12.97 -5.94
N TYR A 86 4.27 -13.73 -6.18
CA TYR A 86 4.42 -14.66 -7.29
C TYR A 86 4.10 -16.10 -6.91
N GLN A 87 3.66 -16.35 -5.67
CA GLN A 87 3.29 -17.68 -5.19
C GLN A 87 2.07 -18.25 -5.95
N PRO A 88 2.18 -19.43 -6.57
CA PRO A 88 1.08 -19.99 -7.36
C PRO A 88 0.06 -20.77 -6.51
N GLU A 89 0.43 -21.26 -5.33
CA GLU A 89 -0.46 -22.12 -4.53
C GLU A 89 -1.42 -21.33 -3.63
N TRP A 90 -1.21 -20.03 -3.46
CA TRP A 90 -2.09 -19.14 -2.69
C TRP A 90 -2.27 -17.77 -3.36
N PRO A 91 -2.93 -17.73 -4.53
CA PRO A 91 -3.03 -16.51 -5.31
C PRO A 91 -3.96 -15.48 -4.67
N ILE A 92 -3.54 -14.21 -4.67
CA ILE A 92 -4.38 -13.08 -4.25
C ILE A 92 -5.25 -12.65 -5.44
N ARG A 93 -6.56 -12.92 -5.36
CA ARG A 93 -7.52 -12.49 -6.39
C ARG A 93 -7.83 -11.01 -6.23
N THR A 94 -7.76 -10.26 -7.32
CA THR A 94 -8.16 -8.85 -7.39
C THR A 94 -8.83 -8.53 -8.73
N TYR A 95 -9.37 -7.33 -8.87
CA TYR A 95 -9.88 -6.83 -10.15
C TYR A 95 -8.71 -6.55 -11.11
N GLN A 96 -8.73 -7.19 -12.27
CA GLN A 96 -7.73 -7.01 -13.32
C GLN A 96 -8.38 -6.41 -14.56
N SER A 97 -8.18 -5.11 -14.78
CA SER A 97 -8.59 -4.45 -16.02
C SER A 97 -7.58 -4.76 -17.14
N GLN A 98 -8.07 -4.96 -18.36
CA GLN A 98 -7.22 -5.06 -19.54
C GLN A 98 -6.53 -3.71 -19.81
N ARG A 99 -5.20 -3.69 -19.70
CA ARG A 99 -4.35 -2.52 -19.96
C ARG A 99 -3.22 -2.93 -20.92
N PRO A 100 -2.70 -2.00 -21.74
CA PRO A 100 -1.55 -2.30 -22.58
C PRO A 100 -0.31 -2.65 -21.74
N PRO A 101 0.69 -3.33 -22.31
CA PRO A 101 1.97 -3.54 -21.65
C PRO A 101 2.63 -2.21 -21.27
N SER A 102 3.38 -2.23 -20.18
CA SER A 102 4.19 -1.09 -19.76
C SER A 102 5.44 -0.99 -20.61
N ARG A 103 5.91 0.23 -20.83
CA ARG A 103 7.09 0.48 -21.66
C ARG A 103 7.95 1.63 -21.16
N THR A 104 9.25 1.45 -21.31
CA THR A 104 10.25 2.51 -21.26
C THR A 104 10.57 2.92 -22.70
N VAL A 105 10.70 4.22 -22.94
CA VAL A 105 11.03 4.78 -24.25
C VAL A 105 11.97 5.97 -24.10
N PRO A 106 12.74 6.32 -25.15
CA PRO A 106 13.52 7.54 -25.16
C PRO A 106 12.63 8.79 -24.97
N GLY A 107 13.20 9.82 -24.34
CA GLY A 107 12.65 11.16 -24.30
C GLY A 107 12.75 11.85 -25.66
N ALA A 108 12.15 13.04 -25.76
CA ALA A 108 12.20 13.86 -26.98
C ALA A 108 13.64 14.24 -27.37
N HIS A 109 14.55 14.34 -26.39
CA HIS A 109 15.97 14.66 -26.57
C HIS A 109 16.87 13.41 -26.65
N GLY A 110 16.29 12.21 -26.77
CA GLY A 110 17.04 10.96 -26.89
C GLY A 110 17.57 10.40 -25.56
N THR A 111 17.21 10.99 -24.42
CA THR A 111 17.52 10.42 -23.10
C THR A 111 16.77 9.10 -22.93
N GLU A 112 17.48 8.03 -22.56
CA GLU A 112 16.84 6.73 -22.33
C GLU A 112 16.03 6.69 -21.04
N GLY A 113 14.95 5.90 -21.03
CA GLY A 113 14.20 5.60 -19.82
C GLY A 113 14.92 4.54 -18.99
N ILE A 114 15.13 4.80 -17.70
CA ILE A 114 15.81 3.88 -16.76
C ILE A 114 14.78 3.35 -15.76
N PHE A 115 14.77 2.04 -15.54
CA PHE A 115 13.88 1.38 -14.58
C PHE A 115 14.67 0.35 -13.77
N ILE A 116 14.92 0.63 -12.49
CA ILE A 116 15.82 -0.14 -11.63
C ILE A 116 15.11 -0.54 -10.34
N ASN A 117 15.20 -1.83 -9.98
CA ASN A 117 14.64 -2.40 -8.75
C ASN A 117 13.22 -1.89 -8.43
N SER A 118 12.30 -2.00 -9.37
CA SER A 118 10.99 -1.36 -9.29
C SER A 118 9.90 -2.29 -9.83
N ILE A 119 8.65 -2.07 -9.42
CA ILE A 119 7.49 -2.80 -9.92
C ILE A 119 6.64 -1.82 -10.74
N ALA A 120 6.22 -2.24 -11.94
CA ALA A 120 5.33 -1.45 -12.79
C ALA A 120 4.11 -2.28 -13.18
N ALA A 121 2.92 -1.76 -12.86
CA ALA A 121 1.66 -2.32 -13.35
C ALA A 121 1.43 -1.94 -14.82
N GLY A 122 0.41 -2.52 -15.46
CA GLY A 122 0.12 -2.30 -16.89
C GLY A 122 -0.24 -0.84 -17.24
N GLY A 123 0.09 -0.43 -18.47
CA GLY A 123 -0.19 0.90 -19.02
C GLY A 123 0.79 1.99 -18.60
N VAL A 124 1.84 1.65 -17.86
CA VAL A 124 2.87 2.61 -17.43
C VAL A 124 3.74 3.01 -18.62
N VAL A 125 4.02 4.31 -18.75
CA VAL A 125 4.91 4.86 -19.78
C VAL A 125 5.96 5.75 -19.13
N ILE A 126 7.22 5.35 -19.27
CA ILE A 126 8.39 6.11 -18.80
C ILE A 126 9.12 6.61 -20.03
N SER A 127 9.18 7.93 -20.23
CA SER A 127 9.75 8.55 -21.44
C SER A 127 10.96 9.40 -21.10
N GLY A 128 12.17 8.86 -21.28
CA GLY A 128 13.44 9.55 -20.99
C GLY A 128 13.58 10.00 -19.54
N ALA A 129 13.05 9.20 -18.63
CA ALA A 129 13.02 9.46 -17.19
C ALA A 129 13.55 8.26 -16.43
N GLY A 130 13.96 8.47 -15.18
CA GLY A 130 14.40 7.38 -14.33
C GLY A 130 13.38 7.07 -13.23
N VAL A 131 13.19 5.77 -13.00
CA VAL A 131 12.41 5.23 -11.88
C VAL A 131 13.30 4.21 -11.18
N GLN A 132 13.53 4.42 -9.90
CA GLN A 132 14.39 3.57 -9.09
C GLN A 132 13.72 3.27 -7.75
N HIS A 133 13.80 2.01 -7.32
CA HIS A 133 13.28 1.56 -6.03
C HIS A 133 11.86 2.07 -5.77
N SER A 134 10.94 1.81 -6.70
CA SER A 134 9.61 2.42 -6.70
C SER A 134 8.52 1.46 -7.18
N ILE A 135 7.28 1.72 -6.74
CA ILE A 135 6.10 0.96 -7.14
C ILE A 135 5.18 1.86 -7.94
N ILE A 136 4.99 1.51 -9.21
CA ILE A 136 4.26 2.31 -10.18
C ILE A 136 2.95 1.60 -10.54
N PHE A 137 1.85 2.17 -10.07
CA PHE A 137 0.51 1.67 -10.35
C PHE A 137 0.11 1.96 -11.81
N PRO A 138 -1.04 1.43 -12.25
CA PRO A 138 -1.37 1.43 -13.67
C PRO A 138 -1.56 2.82 -14.27
N ASN A 139 -1.35 2.92 -15.58
CA ASN A 139 -1.56 4.14 -16.37
C ASN A 139 -0.73 5.37 -15.93
N VAL A 140 0.30 5.19 -15.10
CA VAL A 140 1.20 6.28 -14.71
C VAL A 140 2.08 6.71 -15.89
N ARG A 141 2.28 8.01 -16.03
CA ARG A 141 3.18 8.59 -17.05
C ARG A 141 4.31 9.35 -16.38
N VAL A 142 5.53 8.97 -16.69
CA VAL A 142 6.74 9.62 -16.17
C VAL A 142 7.46 10.32 -17.33
N ARG A 143 7.47 11.66 -17.32
CA ARG A 143 7.97 12.47 -18.43
C ARG A 143 9.46 12.75 -18.31
N GLU A 144 10.05 13.12 -19.44
CA GLU A 144 11.50 13.28 -19.63
C GLU A 144 12.23 14.05 -18.53
N ASN A 145 13.46 13.64 -18.24
CA ASN A 145 14.35 14.21 -17.23
C ASN A 145 13.79 14.21 -15.80
N SER A 146 12.66 13.54 -15.55
CA SER A 146 12.17 13.34 -14.19
C SER A 146 12.85 12.15 -13.52
N MET A 147 12.85 12.21 -12.18
CA MET A 147 13.36 11.15 -11.33
C MET A 147 12.33 10.79 -10.27
N VAL A 148 12.01 9.50 -10.19
CA VAL A 148 11.16 8.90 -9.17
C VAL A 148 12.00 7.90 -8.37
N HIS A 149 12.27 8.21 -7.11
CA HIS A 149 13.07 7.41 -6.21
C HIS A 149 12.28 7.07 -4.94
N ASP A 150 12.40 5.84 -4.43
CA ASP A 150 11.77 5.42 -3.18
C ASP A 150 10.27 5.78 -3.10
N SER A 151 9.50 5.62 -4.18
CA SER A 151 8.16 6.21 -4.26
C SER A 151 7.08 5.25 -4.74
N ILE A 152 5.86 5.51 -4.28
CA ILE A 152 4.65 4.80 -4.68
C ILE A 152 3.77 5.80 -5.46
N LEU A 153 3.58 5.56 -6.75
CA LEU A 153 2.72 6.40 -7.60
C LEU A 153 1.46 5.63 -7.94
N PHE A 154 0.30 6.11 -7.52
CA PHE A 154 -0.99 5.47 -7.76
C PHE A 154 -1.53 5.66 -9.19
N ASP A 155 -2.63 4.95 -9.49
CA ASP A 155 -3.24 4.88 -10.82
C ASP A 155 -3.44 6.27 -11.45
N GLY A 156 -2.99 6.42 -12.70
CA GLY A 156 -3.20 7.62 -13.50
C GLY A 156 -2.39 8.86 -13.09
N VAL A 157 -1.40 8.73 -12.19
CA VAL A 157 -0.47 9.82 -11.88
C VAL A 157 0.34 10.23 -13.10
N VAL A 158 0.54 11.53 -13.28
CA VAL A 158 1.42 12.08 -14.32
C VAL A 158 2.52 12.89 -13.66
N VAL A 159 3.77 12.49 -13.90
CA VAL A 159 4.97 13.19 -13.45
C VAL A 159 5.44 14.12 -14.56
N GLY A 160 5.53 15.42 -14.25
CA GLY A 160 5.98 16.46 -15.16
C GLY A 160 7.44 16.29 -15.61
N LYS A 161 7.82 17.03 -16.68
CA LYS A 161 9.20 17.03 -17.17
C LYS A 161 10.13 17.61 -16.11
N GLY A 162 11.27 16.98 -15.85
CA GLY A 162 12.26 17.51 -14.90
C GLY A 162 11.84 17.46 -13.42
N THR A 163 10.71 16.83 -13.10
CA THR A 163 10.22 16.67 -11.73
C THR A 163 11.10 15.68 -10.94
N GLN A 164 11.32 15.94 -9.65
CA GLN A 164 12.03 15.03 -8.77
C GLN A 164 11.14 14.61 -7.60
N LEU A 165 10.97 13.29 -7.42
CA LEU A 165 10.21 12.67 -6.34
C LEU A 165 11.12 11.75 -5.55
N ASN A 166 11.14 11.88 -4.23
CA ASN A 166 11.87 11.00 -3.33
C ASN A 166 11.04 10.67 -2.10
N ARG A 167 10.89 9.39 -1.76
CA ARG A 167 10.13 8.98 -0.56
C ARG A 167 8.70 9.52 -0.54
N CYS A 168 7.99 9.39 -1.66
CA CYS A 168 6.64 9.92 -1.85
C CYS A 168 5.59 8.81 -1.98
N VAL A 169 4.40 9.05 -1.45
CA VAL A 169 3.16 8.36 -1.86
C VAL A 169 2.28 9.38 -2.57
N VAL A 170 2.08 9.19 -3.87
CA VAL A 170 1.26 10.08 -4.70
C VAL A 170 -0.04 9.38 -5.05
N ASP A 171 -1.16 9.92 -4.56
CA ASP A 171 -2.48 9.33 -4.75
C ASP A 171 -2.99 9.47 -6.21
N LYS A 172 -4.08 8.75 -6.51
CA LYS A 172 -4.62 8.50 -7.85
C LYS A 172 -4.90 9.79 -8.61
N GLY A 173 -4.50 9.80 -9.88
CA GLY A 173 -4.84 10.85 -10.85
C GLY A 173 -4.12 12.19 -10.65
N VAL A 174 -3.21 12.32 -9.68
CA VAL A 174 -2.48 13.57 -9.44
C VAL A 174 -1.62 13.94 -10.65
N GLN A 175 -1.70 15.20 -11.05
CA GLN A 175 -0.93 15.78 -12.16
C GLN A 175 0.16 16.67 -11.60
N ILE A 176 1.39 16.17 -11.56
CA ILE A 176 2.54 16.91 -11.02
C ILE A 176 3.14 17.79 -12.12
N PRO A 177 3.27 19.12 -11.91
CA PRO A 177 3.76 20.02 -12.93
C PRO A 177 5.26 19.81 -13.23
N PRO A 178 5.74 20.27 -14.40
CA PRO A 178 7.17 20.22 -14.72
C PRO A 178 8.04 20.93 -13.68
N GLY A 179 9.21 20.35 -13.38
CA GLY A 179 10.22 20.93 -12.49
C GLY A 179 9.92 20.85 -11.00
N GLU A 180 8.77 20.30 -10.62
CA GLU A 180 8.37 20.13 -9.22
C GLU A 180 9.38 19.27 -8.43
N GLN A 181 9.60 19.61 -7.16
CA GLN A 181 10.50 18.88 -6.27
C GLN A 181 9.73 18.49 -5.01
N ILE A 182 9.59 17.18 -4.76
CA ILE A 182 8.86 16.64 -3.61
C ILE A 182 9.74 15.59 -2.93
N GLY A 183 9.89 15.71 -1.62
CA GLY A 183 10.78 14.84 -0.84
C GLY A 183 12.26 15.26 -0.89
N MET A 184 12.50 16.53 -1.23
CA MET A 184 13.84 17.14 -1.30
C MET A 184 14.10 18.10 -0.13
N ASP A 185 13.06 18.76 0.36
CA ASP A 185 13.11 19.70 1.48
C ASP A 185 11.91 19.44 2.40
N ALA A 186 12.17 18.74 3.51
CA ALA A 186 11.13 18.38 4.48
C ALA A 186 10.38 19.59 5.04
N ALA A 187 11.03 20.75 5.19
CA ALA A 187 10.39 21.95 5.72
C ALA A 187 9.50 22.63 4.68
N ALA A 188 9.86 22.58 3.40
CA ALA A 188 9.01 23.03 2.30
C ALA A 188 7.84 22.06 2.06
N ASP A 189 8.12 20.75 2.10
CA ASP A 189 7.12 19.70 1.91
C ASP A 189 6.07 19.71 3.01
N ALA A 190 6.47 19.87 4.28
CA ALA A 190 5.54 19.94 5.42
C ALA A 190 4.59 21.15 5.38
N LYS A 191 4.90 22.19 4.59
CA LYS A 191 3.97 23.33 4.36
C LYS A 191 2.88 23.01 3.35
N ARG A 192 3.07 21.97 2.54
CA ARG A 192 2.24 21.64 1.37
C ARG A 192 1.52 20.31 1.51
N PHE A 193 2.15 19.36 2.19
CA PHE A 193 1.79 17.95 2.23
C PHE A 193 1.88 17.41 3.65
N THR A 194 1.25 16.26 3.86
CA THR A 194 1.50 15.47 5.06
C THR A 194 2.89 14.83 4.93
N VAL A 195 3.76 15.08 5.90
CA VAL A 195 5.07 14.41 6.01
C VAL A 195 5.04 13.52 7.25
N THR A 196 5.29 12.22 7.06
CA THR A 196 5.25 11.26 8.17
C THR A 196 6.47 11.42 9.09
N PRO A 197 6.44 10.86 10.32
CA PRO A 197 7.59 10.85 11.21
C PRO A 197 8.87 10.27 10.59
N LYS A 198 8.77 9.26 9.71
CA LYS A 198 9.94 8.71 9.01
C LYS A 198 10.28 9.45 7.71
N GLY A 199 9.62 10.57 7.40
CA GLY A 199 9.93 11.45 6.28
C GLY A 199 9.31 11.05 4.93
N VAL A 200 8.23 10.28 4.94
CA VAL A 200 7.46 9.97 3.73
C VAL A 200 6.51 11.11 3.43
N VAL A 201 6.52 11.62 2.19
CA VAL A 201 5.64 12.72 1.75
C VAL A 201 4.38 12.14 1.11
N ILE A 202 3.21 12.56 1.57
CA ILE A 202 1.91 12.13 1.02
C ILE A 202 1.29 13.25 0.18
N VAL A 203 1.18 13.01 -1.12
CA VAL A 203 0.48 13.91 -2.04
C VAL A 203 -0.96 13.40 -2.22
N PRO A 204 -1.97 14.10 -1.64
CA PRO A 204 -3.33 13.60 -1.59
C PRO A 204 -4.02 13.69 -2.96
N LYS A 205 -5.04 12.86 -3.15
CA LYS A 205 -5.87 12.91 -4.35
C LYS A 205 -6.49 14.29 -4.54
N GLY A 206 -6.46 14.78 -5.78
CA GLY A 206 -7.03 16.07 -6.12
C GLY A 206 -6.20 17.27 -5.67
N TYR A 207 -4.97 17.07 -5.18
CA TYR A 207 -4.06 18.18 -4.93
C TYR A 207 -3.81 18.98 -6.21
N VAL A 208 -3.99 20.30 -6.12
CA VAL A 208 -3.77 21.24 -7.22
C VAL A 208 -2.50 22.02 -6.92
N PHE A 209 -1.53 21.91 -7.82
CA PHE A 209 -0.29 22.68 -7.76
C PHE A 209 -0.56 24.11 -8.24
N LEU A 210 -0.03 25.09 -7.49
CA LEU A 210 -0.15 26.52 -7.79
C LEU A 210 1.00 27.00 -8.68
#